data_AF-A0A536GQJ1-F1
#
_entry.id   AF-A0A536GQJ1-F1
#
_cell.length_a   1.000
_cell.length_b   1.000
_cell.length_c   1.000
_cell.angle_alpha   90.00
_cell.angle_beta   90.00
_cell.angle_gamma   90.00
#
_symmetry.space_group_name_H-M   'P 1'
#
loop_
_entity.id
_entity.type
_entity.pdbx_description
1 polymer ?
#
loop_
_entity_poly.entity_id
_entity_poly.type
_entity_poly.pdbx_seq_one_letter_code
_entity_poly.pdbx_strand_id
1 'polypeptide(L)' 'MDTFDALQALLSRDLHELHQIQKRGWRILPMARIVKEEHLGRCCYLAEEFLSRAELCALKKEIGLDERQWRAYKSKISGQ' A
#
# COMPACT_ATOMS: atom_id res chain seq x y z
N MET A 1 12.08 16.56 3.15
CA MET A 1 11.29 15.40 3.65
C MET A 1 11.95 14.18 3.04
N ASP A 2 12.32 13.21 3.86
CA ASP A 2 12.96 11.99 3.37
C ASP A 2 11.97 11.20 2.50
N THR A 3 12.43 10.60 1.41
CA THR A 3 11.60 9.75 0.54
C THR A 3 11.01 8.58 1.32
N PHE A 4 11.76 8.05 2.29
CA PHE A 4 11.30 7.03 3.22
C PHE A 4 10.10 7.52 4.04
N ASP A 5 10.24 8.65 4.73
CA ASP A 5 9.17 9.22 5.58
C ASP A 5 7.91 9.51 4.77
N ALA A 6 8.06 10.04 3.55
CA ALA A 6 6.95 10.34 2.66
C ALA A 6 6.20 9.07 2.25
N LEU A 7 6.92 8.02 1.86
CA LEU A 7 6.33 6.72 1.48
C LEU A 7 5.69 6.03 2.69
N GLN A 8 6.32 6.08 3.86
CA GLN A 8 5.79 5.52 5.10
C GLN A 8 4.47 6.19 5.48
N ALA A 9 4.42 7.52 5.49
CA ALA A 9 3.21 8.27 5.81
C ALA A 9 2.07 7.97 4.81
N LEU A 10 2.40 7.93 3.52
CA LEU A 10 1.43 7.65 2.45
C LEU A 10 0.84 6.24 2.57
N LEU A 11 1.71 5.22 2.63
CA LEU A 11 1.27 3.82 2.72
C LEU A 11 0.51 3.55 4.01
N SER A 12 0.96 4.09 5.15
CA SER A 12 0.27 3.92 6.44
C SER A 12 -1.15 4.48 6.39
N ARG A 13 -1.29 5.67 5.80
CA ARG A 13 -2.59 6.32 5.63
C ARG A 13 -3.51 5.48 4.75
N ASP A 14 -3.03 5.04 3.60
CA ASP A 14 -3.85 4.28 2.64
C ASP A 14 -4.26 2.90 3.18
N LEU A 15 -3.37 2.22 3.92
CA LEU A 15 -3.70 0.97 4.60
C LEU A 15 -4.77 1.17 5.66
N HIS A 16 -4.67 2.24 6.44
CA HIS A 16 -5.69 2.58 7.42
C HIS A 16 -7.03 2.87 6.75
N GLU A 17 -7.06 3.70 5.70
CA GLU A 17 -8.28 3.99 4.94
C GLU A 17 -8.89 2.73 4.33
N LEU A 18 -8.08 1.86 3.73
CA LEU A 18 -8.54 0.59 3.18
C LEU A 18 -9.15 -0.32 4.26
N HIS A 19 -8.52 -0.39 5.44
CA HIS A 19 -9.05 -1.14 6.57
C HIS A 19 -10.41 -0.59 7.03
N GLN A 20 -10.58 0.75 7.06
CA GLN A 20 -11.86 1.37 7.39
C GLN A 20 -12.94 1.06 6.35
N ILE A 21 -12.61 1.06 5.06
CA ILE A 21 -13.53 0.67 3.98
C ILE A 21 -13.96 -0.79 4.16
N GLN A 22 -13.03 -1.69 4.48
CA GLN A 22 -13.33 -3.10 4.71
C GLN A 22 -14.25 -3.30 5.93
N LYS A 23 -14.03 -2.57 7.03
CA LYS A 23 -14.86 -2.61 8.24
C LYS A 23 -16.29 -2.11 8.02
N ARG A 24 -16.48 -1.08 7.19
CA ARG A 24 -17.80 -0.49 6.90
C ARG A 24 -18.69 -1.37 6.00
N GLY A 25 -18.17 -2.51 5.55
CA GLY A 25 -18.90 -3.53 4.81
C GLY A 25 -18.74 -3.40 3.29
N TRP A 26 -18.40 -4.52 2.65
CA TRP A 26 -18.13 -4.65 1.21
C TRP A 26 -19.25 -4.14 0.29
N ARG A 27 -20.49 -3.98 0.80
CA ARG A 27 -21.66 -3.65 -0.02
C ARG A 27 -21.76 -2.19 -0.46
N ILE A 28 -21.03 -1.26 0.17
CA ILE A 28 -21.30 0.18 -0.02
C ILE A 28 -20.27 0.86 -0.94
N LEU A 29 -19.03 0.36 -1.04
CA LEU A 29 -17.95 1.08 -1.73
C LEU A 29 -16.94 0.17 -2.49
N PRO A 30 -17.38 -0.75 -3.37
CA PRO A 30 -16.47 -1.61 -4.13
C PRO A 30 -15.48 -0.81 -4.98
N MET A 31 -15.91 0.30 -5.60
CA MET A 31 -15.02 1.15 -6.40
C MET A 31 -13.97 1.87 -5.57
N ALA A 32 -14.34 2.45 -4.41
CA ALA A 32 -13.35 3.14 -3.56
C ALA A 32 -12.29 2.17 -3.03
N ARG A 33 -12.68 0.91 -2.77
CA ARG A 33 -11.74 -0.15 -2.40
C ARG A 33 -10.77 -0.46 -3.54
N ILE A 34 -11.26 -0.66 -4.76
CA ILE A 34 -10.42 -0.98 -5.93
C ILE A 34 -9.39 0.13 -6.17
N VAL A 35 -9.85 1.39 -6.25
CA VAL A 35 -8.97 2.55 -6.46
C VAL A 35 -7.90 2.65 -5.37
N LYS A 36 -8.26 2.34 -4.12
CA LYS A 36 -7.31 2.35 -3.00
C LYS A 36 -6.31 1.19 -3.07
N GLU A 37 -6.76 -0.02 -3.41
CA GLU A 37 -5.89 -1.18 -3.62
C GLU A 37 -4.91 -0.94 -4.79
N GLU A 38 -5.34 -0.30 -5.88
CA GLU A 38 -4.48 0.11 -7.00
C GLU A 38 -3.45 1.17 -6.59
N HIS A 39 -3.87 2.19 -5.85
CA HIS A 39 -2.98 3.25 -5.37
C HIS A 39 -1.89 2.68 -4.45
N LEU A 40 -2.25 1.78 -3.52
CA LEU A 40 -1.31 1.04 -2.69
C LEU A 40 -0.30 0.25 -3.52
N GLY A 41 -0.77 -0.43 -4.58
CA GLY A 41 0.11 -1.12 -5.51
C GLY A 41 1.13 -0.17 -6.14
N ARG A 42 0.70 1.00 -6.61
CA ARG A 42 1.62 1.99 -7.24
C ARG A 42 2.66 2.48 -6.25
N CYS A 43 2.24 2.75 -5.02
CA CYS A 43 3.15 3.14 -3.94
C CYS A 43 4.16 2.03 -3.61
N CYS A 44 3.77 0.76 -3.70
CA CYS A 44 4.70 -0.37 -3.52
C CYS A 44 5.78 -0.40 -4.63
N TYR A 45 5.44 -0.13 -5.89
CA TYR A 45 6.43 -0.03 -6.95
C TYR A 45 7.35 1.17 -6.77
N LEU A 46 6.80 2.35 -6.47
CA LEU A 46 7.60 3.55 -6.19
C LEU A 46 8.57 3.31 -5.03
N ALA A 47 8.11 2.68 -3.96
CA ALA A 47 9.01 2.31 -2.86
C ALA A 47 10.15 1.41 -3.33
N GLU A 48 9.88 0.43 -4.21
CA GLU A 48 10.92 -0.44 -4.77
C GLU A 48 11.91 0.28 -5.69
N GLU A 49 11.49 1.35 -6.36
CA GLU A 49 12.34 2.18 -7.22
C GLU A 49 13.23 3.14 -6.42
N PHE A 50 12.70 3.73 -5.34
CA PHE A 50 13.38 4.80 -4.62
C PHE A 50 14.12 4.36 -3.36
N LEU A 51 13.76 3.21 -2.78
CA LEU A 51 14.33 2.74 -1.52
C LEU A 51 15.28 1.56 -1.76
N SER A 52 16.36 1.53 -0.99
CA SER A 52 17.23 0.36 -0.93
C SER A 52 16.50 -0.84 -0.32
N ARG A 53 17.06 -2.04 -0.50
CA ARG A 53 16.49 -3.26 0.09
C ARG A 53 16.35 -3.21 1.62
N ALA A 54 17.29 -2.54 2.30
CA ALA A 54 17.25 -2.38 3.75
C ALA A 54 16.10 -1.46 4.18
N GLU A 55 15.95 -0.32 3.50
CA GLU A 55 14.86 0.63 3.71
C GLU A 55 13.50 0.00 3.39
N LEU A 56 13.37 -0.72 2.28
CA LEU A 56 12.15 -1.47 1.96
C LEU A 56 11.75 -2.46 3.05
N CYS A 57 12.72 -3.18 3.61
CA CYS A 57 12.49 -4.12 4.69
C CYS A 57 11.99 -3.40 5.96
N ALA A 58 12.62 -2.26 6.30
CA ALA A 58 12.20 -1.42 7.42
C ALA A 58 10.79 -0.86 7.20
N LEU A 59 10.53 -0.26 6.03
CA LEU A 59 9.26 0.31 5.65
C LEU A 59 8.12 -0.70 5.80
N LYS A 60 8.25 -1.89 5.20
CA LYS A 60 7.26 -2.97 5.27
C LYS A 60 6.95 -3.34 6.72
N LYS A 61 7.98 -3.46 7.55
CA LYS A 61 7.84 -3.76 8.98
C LYS A 61 7.09 -2.66 9.73
N GLU A 62 7.40 -1.39 9.46
CA GLU A 62 6.76 -0.25 10.12
C GLU A 62 5.29 -0.07 9.75
N ILE A 63 4.94 -0.31 8.48
CA ILE A 63 3.55 -0.25 8.01
C ILE A 63 2.77 -1.55 8.26
N GLY A 64 3.41 -2.56 8.87
CA GLY A 64 2.80 -3.83 9.23
C GLY A 64 2.43 -4.73 8.05
N LEU A 65 3.16 -4.64 6.93
CA LEU A 65 2.99 -5.51 5.77
C LEU A 65 4.07 -6.58 5.70
N ASP A 66 3.66 -7.81 5.40
CA ASP A 66 4.58 -8.87 5.01
C ASP A 66 4.81 -8.89 3.47
N GLU A 67 5.77 -9.70 3.02
CA GLU A 67 6.10 -9.87 1.60
C GLU A 67 4.90 -10.37 0.76
N ARG A 68 4.01 -11.17 1.35
CA ARG A 68 2.86 -11.73 0.65
C ARG A 68 1.81 -10.66 0.39
N GLN A 69 1.48 -9.86 1.40
CA GLN A 69 0.57 -8.73 1.30
C GLN A 69 1.13 -7.68 0.34
N TRP A 70 2.43 -7.39 0.44
CA TRP A 70 3.13 -6.48 -0.47
C TRP A 70 2.96 -6.91 -1.93
N ARG A 71 3.24 -8.18 -2.25
CA ARG A 71 3.02 -8.72 -3.60
C ARG A 71 1.55 -8.70 -4.01
N ALA A 72 0.64 -8.97 -3.09
CA ALA A 72 -0.79 -8.94 -3.35
C ALA A 72 -1.29 -7.54 -3.72
N TYR A 73 -0.76 -6.47 -3.11
CA TYR A 73 -1.07 -5.09 -3.53
C TYR A 73 -0.47 -4.76 -4.89
N LYS A 74 0.78 -5.15 -5.15
CA LYS A 74 1.40 -4.94 -6.47
C LYS A 74 0.63 -5.62 -7.61
N SER A 75 0.05 -6.80 -7.38
CA SER A 75 -0.75 -7.51 -8.39
C SER A 75 -2.09 -6.83 -8.69
N LYS A 76 -2.53 -5.86 -7.88
CA LYS A 76 -3.78 -5.12 -8.11
C LYS A 76 -3.70 -4.12 -9.25
N ILE A 77 -2.49 -3.78 -9.69
CA ILE A 77 -2.27 -2.88 -10.83
C ILE A 77 -2.30 -3.66 -12.16
N SER A 78 -2.17 -4.99 -12.13
CA SER A 78 -2.05 -5.84 -13.32
C SER A 78 -3.38 -6.09 -14.05
N GLY A 79 -4.33 -5.16 -13.97
CA GLY A 79 -5.53 -5.12 -14.79
C GLY A 79 -5.50 -3.92 -15.74
N GLN A 80 -4.60 -3.95 -16.72
CA GLN A 80 -4.71 -3.15 -17.96
C GLN A 80 -4.87 -4.10 -19.14
#